data_AF-A0A7T1Y0X3-F1
#
_entry.id   AF-A0A7T1Y0X3-F1
#
_cell.length_a   1.000
_cell.length_b   1.000
_cell.length_c   1.000
_cell.angle_alpha   90.00
_cell.angle_beta   90.00
_cell.angle_gamma   90.00
#
_symmetry.space_group_name_H-M   'P 1'
#
loop_
_entity.id
_entity.type
_entity.pdbx_description
1 polymer ?
#
loop_
_entity_poly.entity_id
_entity_poly.type
_entity_poly.pdbx_seq_one_letter_code
_entity_poly.pdbx_strand_id
1 'polypeptide(L)'
;MTTDDAPQGAAVQAPSRDVARVLALLDASRHSLAALAAAVELASQRHVELVALYVEDLDLLRCAAFPFSCEIGAQSGLARPLTPEALEASIAHQLRRVRQALATAVAGRELRHRLEVSRGRIAAEALARSGPEDVLVLGKAGSTECWGKRLGTTSRRLIMEAPCSVLLWDEAHPFRRGPLRWLAAHEDDPARKGAVPSQPAWLASLFDGISPLALRHAAELERGLDRASAGGLLLRRCELEALLREDEQLVARVPLPILIIP
;
A
#
# COMPACT_ATOMS: atom_id res chain seq x y z
N MET A 1 48.37 -34.35 -16.91
CA MET A 1 46.94 -34.61 -16.64
C MET A 1 46.46 -33.53 -15.70
N THR A 2 45.73 -32.59 -16.29
CA THR A 2 45.11 -31.40 -15.72
C THR A 2 43.76 -31.76 -15.10
N THR A 3 43.47 -31.25 -13.90
CA THR A 3 42.12 -30.92 -13.38
C THR A 3 42.37 -30.17 -12.07
N ASP A 4 42.53 -28.85 -12.10
CA ASP A 4 41.54 -27.77 -12.31
C ASP A 4 40.85 -27.37 -11.01
N ASP A 5 40.91 -26.05 -10.80
CA ASP A 5 40.43 -25.23 -9.71
C ASP A 5 38.91 -25.37 -9.53
N ALA A 6 38.43 -25.21 -8.30
CA ALA A 6 37.59 -24.06 -7.93
C ALA A 6 36.86 -24.31 -6.59
N PRO A 7 36.95 -23.38 -5.63
CA PRO A 7 36.06 -23.38 -4.47
C PRO A 7 34.64 -23.07 -4.95
N GLN A 8 33.69 -23.93 -4.59
CA GLN A 8 32.27 -23.73 -4.84
C GLN A 8 31.85 -22.37 -4.28
N GLY A 9 31.39 -21.52 -5.21
CA GLY A 9 30.99 -20.15 -4.93
C GLY A 9 30.04 -20.10 -3.75
N ALA A 10 30.43 -19.33 -2.73
CA ALA A 10 29.51 -18.82 -1.75
C ALA A 10 28.34 -18.19 -2.51
N ALA A 11 27.19 -18.87 -2.51
CA ALA A 11 25.95 -18.28 -2.94
C ALA A 11 25.82 -16.98 -2.16
N VAL A 12 25.96 -15.86 -2.87
CA VAL A 12 25.65 -14.53 -2.36
C VAL A 12 24.20 -14.63 -1.90
N GLN A 13 24.01 -14.82 -0.60
CA GLN A 13 22.71 -14.76 0.02
C GLN A 13 22.21 -13.34 -0.25
N ALA A 14 21.32 -13.23 -1.24
CA ALA A 14 20.56 -12.01 -1.46
C ALA A 14 19.94 -11.65 -0.10
N PRO A 15 20.03 -10.39 0.35
CA PRO A 15 19.64 -10.03 1.70
C PRO A 15 18.21 -10.50 1.92
N SER A 16 18.02 -11.38 2.89
CA SER A 16 16.72 -11.67 3.45
C SER A 16 16.22 -10.36 4.04
N ARG A 17 15.49 -9.58 3.23
CA ARG A 17 14.86 -8.32 3.63
C ARG A 17 13.80 -8.62 4.67
N ASP A 18 14.25 -8.74 5.91
CA ASP A 18 13.38 -8.85 7.06
C ASP A 18 12.72 -7.49 7.26
N VAL A 19 11.39 -7.52 7.34
CA VAL A 19 10.61 -6.31 7.55
C VAL A 19 11.03 -5.69 8.87
N ALA A 20 11.53 -4.46 8.84
CA ALA A 20 11.93 -3.77 10.06
C ALA A 20 10.70 -3.31 10.86
N ARG A 21 9.70 -2.77 10.17
CA ARG A 21 8.42 -2.29 10.74
C ARG A 21 7.35 -2.17 9.66
N VAL A 22 6.11 -2.14 10.10
CA VAL A 22 4.94 -1.89 9.26
C VAL A 22 4.46 -0.46 9.50
N LEU A 23 4.41 0.35 8.45
CA LEU A 23 3.90 1.72 8.47
C LEU A 23 2.49 1.72 7.84
N ALA A 24 1.46 2.10 8.59
CA ALA A 24 0.09 2.21 8.07
C ALA A 24 -0.30 3.68 7.92
N LEU A 25 -0.55 4.16 6.70
CA LEU A 25 -1.01 5.53 6.48
C LEU A 25 -2.53 5.63 6.64
N LEU A 26 -2.96 6.49 7.57
CA LEU A 26 -4.36 6.62 7.96
C LEU A 26 -4.92 8.01 7.67
N ASP A 27 -6.16 8.07 7.19
CA ASP A 27 -6.92 9.31 6.91
C ASP A 27 -8.36 9.26 7.48
N ALA A 28 -8.64 8.29 8.37
CA ALA A 28 -9.98 7.99 8.92
C ALA A 28 -11.07 7.61 7.89
N SER A 29 -10.69 7.38 6.63
CA SER A 29 -11.57 6.78 5.63
C SER A 29 -11.79 5.29 5.89
N ARG A 30 -12.85 4.76 5.30
CA ARG A 30 -13.21 3.33 5.40
C ARG A 30 -12.07 2.43 4.89
N HIS A 31 -11.46 2.82 3.78
CA HIS A 31 -10.34 2.12 3.15
C HIS A 31 -9.06 2.15 3.98
N SER A 32 -8.69 3.29 4.56
CA SER A 32 -7.48 3.34 5.40
C SER A 32 -7.65 2.58 6.71
N LEU A 33 -8.87 2.51 7.27
CA LEU A 33 -9.16 1.68 8.45
C LEU A 33 -9.16 0.17 8.12
N ALA A 34 -9.63 -0.22 6.94
CA ALA A 34 -9.48 -1.60 6.47
C ALA A 34 -8.00 -1.98 6.27
N ALA A 35 -7.21 -1.05 5.72
CA ALA A 35 -5.77 -1.19 5.57
C ALA A 35 -5.05 -1.30 6.94
N LEU A 36 -5.53 -0.60 7.97
CA LEU A 36 -5.02 -0.72 9.34
C LEU A 36 -5.17 -2.13 9.89
N ALA A 37 -6.33 -2.77 9.70
CA ALA A 37 -6.55 -4.14 10.16
C ALA A 37 -5.54 -5.12 9.51
N ALA A 38 -5.29 -4.96 8.21
CA ALA A 38 -4.27 -5.72 7.49
C ALA A 38 -2.85 -5.47 8.01
N ALA A 39 -2.53 -4.21 8.30
CA ALA A 39 -1.24 -3.83 8.86
C ALA A 39 -1.01 -4.44 10.25
N VAL A 40 -2.05 -4.50 11.09
CA VAL A 40 -1.99 -5.14 12.41
C VAL A 40 -1.76 -6.64 12.29
N GLU A 41 -2.48 -7.33 11.39
CA GLU A 41 -2.26 -8.75 11.11
C GLU A 41 -0.82 -9.02 10.68
N LEU A 42 -0.32 -8.24 9.71
CA LEU A 42 1.04 -8.37 9.21
C LEU A 42 2.07 -8.13 10.32
N ALA A 43 1.92 -7.06 11.10
CA ALA A 43 2.85 -6.73 12.17
C ALA A 43 2.84 -7.79 13.28
N SER A 44 1.67 -8.34 13.61
CA SER A 44 1.51 -9.41 14.60
C SER A 44 2.19 -10.71 14.15
N GLN A 45 2.00 -11.13 12.90
CA GLN A 45 2.58 -12.36 12.35
C GLN A 45 4.10 -12.30 12.24
N ARG A 46 4.67 -11.10 12.07
CA ARG A 46 6.12 -10.90 11.94
C ARG A 46 6.80 -10.46 13.23
N HIS A 47 6.02 -10.21 14.29
CA HIS A 47 6.52 -9.66 15.56
C HIS A 47 7.33 -8.37 15.39
N VAL A 48 6.91 -7.52 14.45
CA VAL A 48 7.54 -6.22 14.15
C VAL A 48 6.71 -5.07 14.69
N GLU A 49 7.30 -3.90 14.80
CA GLU A 49 6.57 -2.71 15.25
C GLU A 49 5.57 -2.23 14.20
N LEU A 50 4.36 -1.88 14.64
CA LEU A 50 3.37 -1.16 13.85
C LEU A 50 3.44 0.35 14.13
N VAL A 51 3.69 1.15 13.10
CA VAL A 51 3.60 2.60 13.14
C VAL A 51 2.35 3.03 12.39
N ALA A 52 1.32 3.49 13.11
CA ALA A 52 0.17 4.13 12.50
C ALA A 52 0.52 5.60 12.25
N LEU A 53 0.58 6.02 10.98
CA LEU A 53 0.91 7.40 10.60
C LEU A 53 -0.36 8.14 10.19
N TYR A 54 -0.66 9.23 10.89
CA TYR A 54 -1.71 10.18 10.53
C TYR A 54 -1.06 11.52 10.19
N VAL A 55 -1.34 12.06 9.01
CA VAL A 55 -0.78 13.33 8.56
C VAL A 55 -1.88 14.36 8.43
N GLU A 56 -1.76 15.46 9.18
CA GLU A 56 -2.62 16.63 9.01
C GLU A 56 -2.12 17.41 7.78
N ASP A 57 -2.99 17.52 6.78
CA ASP A 57 -2.64 18.16 5.52
C ASP A 57 -2.51 19.68 5.69
N LEU A 58 -1.27 20.17 5.63
CA LEU A 58 -0.96 21.58 5.79
C LEU A 58 -1.49 22.42 4.63
N ASP A 59 -1.54 21.86 3.42
CA ASP A 59 -2.05 22.58 2.25
C ASP A 59 -3.58 22.73 2.38
N LEU A 60 -4.29 21.76 2.97
CA LEU A 60 -5.71 21.89 3.29
C LEU A 60 -5.99 22.96 4.37
N LEU A 61 -5.18 22.99 5.43
CA LEU A 61 -5.26 24.03 6.48
C LEU A 61 -5.00 25.43 5.90
N ARG A 62 -4.03 25.56 5.00
CA ARG A 62 -3.75 26.82 4.28
C ARG A 62 -4.90 27.22 3.38
N CYS A 63 -5.53 26.27 2.69
CA CYS A 63 -6.71 26.54 1.88
C CYS A 63 -7.83 27.14 2.73
N ALA A 64 -8.13 26.56 3.90
CA ALA A 64 -9.19 27.08 4.79
C ALA A 64 -8.94 28.51 5.29
N ALA A 65 -7.70 29.02 5.24
CA ALA A 65 -7.40 30.40 5.63
C ALA A 65 -7.84 31.46 4.60
N PHE A 66 -8.18 31.07 3.37
CA PHE A 66 -8.67 32.01 2.37
C PHE A 66 -10.17 32.30 2.54
N PRO A 67 -10.61 33.57 2.39
CA PRO A 67 -12.00 33.96 2.65
C PRO A 67 -13.00 33.45 1.59
N PHE A 68 -12.51 32.91 0.48
CA PHE A 68 -13.31 32.36 -0.61
C PHE A 68 -13.31 30.82 -0.63
N SER A 69 -12.66 30.18 0.36
CA SER A 69 -12.60 28.73 0.42
C SER A 69 -13.95 28.13 0.79
N CYS A 70 -14.36 27.14 0.01
CA CYS A 70 -15.60 26.40 0.21
C CYS A 70 -15.31 24.91 0.13
N GLU A 71 -16.07 24.13 0.88
CA GLU A 71 -16.14 22.68 0.76
C GLU A 71 -17.48 22.24 0.18
N ILE A 72 -17.46 21.13 -0.55
CA ILE A 72 -18.66 20.51 -1.10
C ILE A 72 -18.90 19.22 -0.32
N GLY A 73 -20.07 19.12 0.32
CA GLY A 73 -20.45 17.93 1.06
C GLY A 73 -20.58 16.72 0.13
N ALA A 74 -19.82 15.66 0.36
CA ALA A 74 -19.79 14.46 -0.48
C ALA A 74 -21.16 13.78 -0.66
N GLN A 75 -22.04 13.85 0.36
CA GLN A 75 -23.38 13.26 0.32
C GLN A 75 -24.47 14.29 0.01
N SER A 76 -24.31 15.54 0.46
CA SER A 76 -25.32 16.58 0.30
C SER A 76 -25.21 17.33 -1.02
N GLY A 77 -24.04 17.34 -1.66
CA GLY A 77 -23.72 18.16 -2.84
C GLY A 77 -23.70 19.67 -2.56
N LEU A 78 -23.93 20.09 -1.32
CA LEU A 78 -24.01 21.50 -0.94
C LEU A 78 -22.62 22.09 -0.75
N ALA A 79 -22.41 23.28 -1.31
CA ALA A 79 -21.25 24.11 -1.04
C ALA A 79 -21.46 24.91 0.26
N ARG A 80 -20.45 24.94 1.12
CA ARG A 80 -20.44 25.77 2.33
C ARG A 80 -19.03 26.35 2.59
N PRO A 81 -18.92 27.47 3.30
CA PRO A 81 -17.61 28.03 3.64
C PRO A 81 -16.74 27.02 4.38
N LEU A 82 -15.49 26.89 3.94
CA LEU A 82 -14.47 26.09 4.61
C LEU A 82 -13.70 27.02 5.54
N THR A 83 -14.08 27.07 6.83
CA THR A 83 -13.39 27.90 7.82
C THR A 83 -12.26 27.12 8.50
N PRO A 84 -11.21 27.80 8.99
CA PRO A 84 -10.13 27.16 9.73
C PRO A 84 -10.64 26.39 10.96
N GLU A 85 -11.58 26.97 11.71
CA GLU A 85 -12.09 26.38 12.95
C GLU A 85 -12.89 25.09 12.67
N ALA A 86 -13.71 25.11 11.62
CA ALA A 86 -14.47 23.94 11.20
C ALA A 86 -13.53 22.81 10.72
N LEU A 87 -12.50 23.17 9.96
CA LEU A 87 -11.51 22.21 9.48
C LEU A 87 -10.68 21.61 10.63
N GLU A 88 -10.20 22.44 11.56
CA GLU A 88 -9.45 21.98 12.74
C GLU A 88 -10.31 21.05 13.62
N ALA A 89 -11.59 21.37 13.82
CA ALA A 89 -12.52 20.51 14.53
C ALA A 89 -12.72 19.16 13.82
N SER A 90 -12.79 19.18 12.47
CA SER A 90 -12.87 17.97 11.64
C SER A 90 -11.60 17.12 11.77
N ILE A 91 -10.42 17.71 11.66
CA ILE A 91 -9.11 17.05 11.84
C ILE A 91 -9.02 16.43 13.24
N ALA A 92 -9.42 17.16 14.28
CA ALA A 92 -9.43 16.64 15.65
C ALA A 92 -10.40 15.46 15.80
N HIS A 93 -11.55 15.49 15.12
CA HIS A 93 -12.50 14.37 15.09
C HIS A 93 -11.94 13.16 14.36
N GLN A 94 -11.32 13.35 13.19
CA GLN A 94 -10.64 12.30 12.43
C GLN A 94 -9.53 11.64 13.24
N LEU A 95 -8.70 12.42 13.93
CA LEU A 95 -7.64 11.89 14.79
C LEU A 95 -8.20 11.06 15.95
N ARG A 96 -9.32 11.48 16.58
CA ARG A 96 -10.01 10.67 17.59
C ARG A 96 -10.50 9.34 17.01
N ARG A 97 -11.07 9.34 15.81
CA ARG A 97 -11.51 8.11 15.11
C ARG A 97 -10.32 7.19 14.82
N VAL A 98 -9.19 7.74 14.38
CA VAL A 98 -7.95 6.97 14.14
C VAL A 98 -7.44 6.34 15.43
N ARG A 99 -7.38 7.11 16.53
CA ARG A 99 -6.98 6.59 17.85
C ARG A 99 -7.86 5.43 18.30
N GLN A 100 -9.19 5.59 18.18
CA GLN A 100 -10.13 4.55 18.55
C GLN A 100 -9.97 3.31 17.68
N ALA A 101 -9.83 3.48 16.36
CA ALA A 101 -9.65 2.36 15.44
C ALA A 101 -8.35 1.60 15.70
N LEU A 102 -7.25 2.30 15.97
CA LEU A 102 -5.98 1.68 16.34
C LEU A 102 -6.12 0.89 17.65
N ALA A 103 -6.68 1.51 18.69
CA ALA A 103 -6.89 0.85 19.98
C ALA A 103 -7.76 -0.42 19.84
N THR A 104 -8.83 -0.35 19.05
CA THR A 104 -9.69 -1.51 18.77
C THR A 104 -8.95 -2.59 17.97
N ALA A 105 -8.16 -2.22 16.96
CA ALA A 105 -7.49 -3.17 16.08
C ALA A 105 -6.38 -3.95 16.79
N VAL A 106 -5.65 -3.32 17.71
CA VAL A 106 -4.57 -3.94 18.49
C VAL A 106 -5.05 -4.58 19.79
N ALA A 107 -6.30 -4.38 20.19
CA ALA A 107 -6.84 -4.93 21.43
C ALA A 107 -6.70 -6.47 21.47
N GLY A 108 -6.15 -6.97 22.58
CA GLY A 108 -5.95 -8.41 22.78
C GLY A 108 -4.74 -9.01 22.03
N ARG A 109 -3.89 -8.20 21.40
CA ARG A 109 -2.68 -8.65 20.70
C ARG A 109 -1.41 -8.18 21.40
N GLU A 110 -0.42 -9.04 21.49
CA GLU A 110 0.93 -8.68 21.94
C GLU A 110 1.73 -8.03 20.79
N LEU A 111 1.37 -6.78 20.47
CA LEU A 111 1.96 -6.03 19.36
C LEU A 111 2.52 -4.68 19.83
N ARG A 112 3.81 -4.44 19.57
CA ARG A 112 4.41 -3.10 19.71
C ARG A 112 3.80 -2.18 18.66
N HIS A 113 3.15 -1.12 19.11
CA HIS A 113 2.53 -0.16 18.22
C HIS A 113 2.68 1.26 18.73
N ARG A 114 2.69 2.22 17.80
CA ARG A 114 2.58 3.65 18.12
C ARG A 114 1.76 4.38 17.07
N LEU A 115 1.09 5.45 17.51
CA LEU A 115 0.46 6.43 16.62
C LEU A 115 1.39 7.63 16.48
N GLU A 116 1.81 7.90 15.26
CA GLU A 116 2.59 9.08 14.90
C GLU A 116 1.70 10.07 14.17
N VAL A 117 1.63 11.29 14.71
CA VAL A 117 0.88 12.39 14.10
C VAL A 117 1.89 13.40 13.58
N SER A 118 1.84 13.70 12.29
CA SER A 118 2.66 14.74 11.69
C SER A 118 1.82 15.76 10.94
N ARG A 119 2.43 16.90 10.60
CA ARG A 119 1.78 17.99 9.86
C ARG A 119 2.63 18.29 8.63
N GLY A 120 2.03 18.28 7.46
CA GLY A 120 2.75 18.53 6.21
C GLY A 120 2.01 18.02 4.99
N ARG A 121 2.77 17.78 3.91
CA ARG A 121 2.23 17.14 2.71
C ARG A 121 2.21 15.64 2.92
N ILE A 122 1.03 15.02 2.82
CA ILE A 122 0.79 13.61 3.19
C ILE A 122 1.83 12.67 2.58
N ALA A 123 2.03 12.71 1.26
CA ALA A 123 2.99 11.83 0.60
C ALA A 123 4.44 12.11 1.04
N ALA A 124 4.84 13.38 1.20
CA ALA A 124 6.20 13.73 1.60
C ALA A 124 6.51 13.24 3.03
N GLU A 125 5.56 13.42 3.96
CA GLU A 125 5.69 12.97 5.34
C GLU A 125 5.77 11.44 5.45
N ALA A 126 4.99 10.73 4.64
CA ALA A 126 5.03 9.26 4.57
C ALA A 126 6.34 8.75 3.94
N LEU A 127 6.81 9.36 2.86
CA LEU A 127 8.10 9.02 2.24
C LEU A 127 9.28 9.26 3.19
N ALA A 128 9.30 10.40 3.88
CA ALA A 128 10.36 10.74 4.83
C ALA A 128 10.45 9.76 6.02
N ARG A 129 9.34 9.09 6.35
CA ARG A 129 9.26 8.10 7.41
C ARG A 129 9.41 6.67 6.93
N SER A 130 9.46 6.43 5.63
CA SER A 130 9.61 5.09 5.05
C SER A 130 11.09 4.78 4.82
N GLY A 131 11.60 3.74 5.45
CA GLY A 131 12.92 3.16 5.21
C GLY A 131 12.86 1.97 4.24
N PRO A 132 13.97 1.59 3.58
CA PRO A 132 13.97 0.52 2.57
C PRO A 132 13.46 -0.86 3.03
N GLU A 133 13.65 -1.18 4.32
CA GLU A 133 13.23 -2.44 4.94
C GLU A 133 11.81 -2.38 5.54
N ASP A 134 11.11 -1.26 5.37
CA ASP A 134 9.75 -1.11 5.88
C ASP A 134 8.70 -1.70 4.91
N VAL A 135 7.49 -1.92 5.42
CA VAL A 135 6.30 -2.16 4.59
C VAL A 135 5.30 -1.05 4.84
N LEU A 136 4.98 -0.29 3.79
CA LEU A 136 3.97 0.75 3.82
C LEU A 136 2.61 0.21 3.39
N VAL A 137 1.64 0.21 4.28
CA VAL A 137 0.27 -0.26 4.03
C VAL A 137 -0.65 0.93 3.81
N LEU A 138 -1.35 0.92 2.67
CA LEU A 138 -2.22 2.01 2.21
C LEU A 138 -3.60 1.47 1.83
N GLY A 139 -4.64 2.27 2.02
CA GLY A 139 -5.90 2.05 1.32
C GLY A 139 -5.75 2.32 -0.18
N LYS A 140 -6.41 1.51 -1.02
CA LYS A 140 -6.45 1.68 -2.48
C LYS A 140 -7.07 3.02 -2.90
N ALA A 141 -7.94 3.55 -2.05
CA ALA A 141 -8.54 4.85 -2.23
C ALA A 141 -8.67 5.56 -0.87
N GLY A 142 -8.87 6.87 -0.91
CA GLY A 142 -8.97 7.72 0.29
C GLY A 142 -10.37 8.29 0.48
N SER A 143 -10.49 9.31 1.31
CA SER A 143 -11.76 9.98 1.65
C SER A 143 -12.58 10.59 0.49
N THR A 144 -12.05 10.65 -0.74
CA THR A 144 -12.67 11.31 -1.91
C THR A 144 -13.42 10.36 -2.87
N GLU A 145 -13.70 9.13 -2.47
CA GLU A 145 -14.29 8.08 -3.33
C GLU A 145 -15.73 8.28 -3.81
N CYS A 146 -16.43 9.31 -3.35
CA CYS A 146 -17.79 9.61 -3.83
C CYS A 146 -17.88 9.85 -5.36
N TRP A 147 -16.74 9.91 -6.06
CA TRP A 147 -16.63 10.20 -7.50
C TRP A 147 -16.00 9.05 -8.34
N GLY A 148 -15.97 7.81 -7.83
CA GLY A 148 -15.62 6.60 -8.59
C GLY A 148 -14.36 5.86 -8.12
N LYS A 149 -14.10 4.68 -8.71
CA LYS A 149 -12.92 3.83 -8.42
C LYS A 149 -11.65 4.40 -9.05
N ARG A 150 -11.08 5.46 -8.45
CA ARG A 150 -9.78 6.01 -8.85
C ARG A 150 -8.79 5.89 -7.71
N LEU A 151 -7.54 5.57 -8.06
CA LEU A 151 -6.44 5.58 -7.12
C LEU A 151 -6.21 7.02 -6.65
N GLY A 152 -6.17 7.24 -5.34
CA GLY A 152 -5.88 8.56 -4.78
C GLY A 152 -4.49 9.05 -5.21
N THR A 153 -4.33 10.37 -5.39
CA THR A 153 -3.05 10.98 -5.78
C THR A 153 -1.93 10.66 -4.78
N THR A 154 -2.25 10.64 -3.49
CA THR A 154 -1.33 10.22 -2.42
C THR A 154 -0.88 8.77 -2.60
N SER A 155 -1.81 7.83 -2.75
CA SER A 155 -1.47 6.41 -2.95
C SER A 155 -0.65 6.21 -4.22
N ARG A 156 -1.01 6.90 -5.33
CA ARG A 156 -0.25 6.87 -6.59
C ARG A 156 1.18 7.39 -6.42
N ARG A 157 1.37 8.47 -5.67
CA ARG A 157 2.71 9.00 -5.43
C ARG A 157 3.55 8.02 -4.60
N LEU A 158 2.96 7.42 -3.58
CA LEU A 158 3.67 6.51 -2.68
C LEU A 158 4.09 5.20 -3.37
N ILE A 159 3.25 4.61 -4.21
CA ILE A 159 3.64 3.39 -4.96
C ILE A 159 4.81 3.63 -5.93
N MET A 160 4.95 4.86 -6.42
CA MET A 160 5.98 5.25 -7.38
C MET A 160 7.28 5.69 -6.69
N GLU A 161 7.19 6.37 -5.54
CA GLU A 161 8.35 7.05 -4.93
C GLU A 161 8.85 6.37 -3.65
N ALA A 162 8.08 5.48 -3.01
CA ALA A 162 8.48 4.91 -1.72
C ALA A 162 9.78 4.08 -1.82
N PRO A 163 10.74 4.24 -0.90
CA PRO A 163 11.94 3.41 -0.89
C PRO A 163 11.67 1.96 -0.45
N CYS A 164 10.45 1.67 -0.01
CA CYS A 164 10.05 0.45 0.68
C CYS A 164 8.98 -0.35 -0.10
N SER A 165 8.61 -1.53 0.40
CA SER A 165 7.51 -2.30 -0.19
C SER A 165 6.16 -1.65 0.16
N VAL A 166 5.27 -1.47 -0.81
CA VAL A 166 3.97 -0.84 -0.62
C VAL A 166 2.85 -1.86 -0.81
N LEU A 167 2.04 -2.08 0.22
CA LEU A 167 0.84 -2.92 0.18
C LEU A 167 -0.39 -2.04 0.03
N LEU A 168 -1.03 -2.08 -1.13
CA LEU A 168 -2.34 -1.49 -1.39
C LEU A 168 -3.43 -2.46 -0.98
N TRP A 169 -4.31 -1.99 -0.10
CA TRP A 169 -5.41 -2.74 0.44
C TRP A 169 -6.75 -2.20 -0.07
N ASP A 170 -7.61 -3.10 -0.55
CA ASP A 170 -8.98 -2.77 -0.93
C ASP A 170 -9.94 -3.23 0.17
N GLU A 171 -10.84 -2.36 0.60
CA GLU A 171 -11.88 -2.74 1.55
C GLU A 171 -12.94 -3.62 0.90
N ALA A 172 -13.23 -3.42 -0.39
CA ALA A 172 -14.33 -4.11 -1.07
C ALA A 172 -14.17 -5.65 -1.06
N HIS A 173 -12.96 -6.13 -0.80
CA HIS A 173 -12.61 -7.55 -0.82
C HIS A 173 -11.90 -7.91 0.49
N PRO A 174 -12.60 -8.50 1.48
CA PRO A 174 -11.95 -8.98 2.68
C PRO A 174 -10.88 -10.00 2.31
N PHE A 175 -9.71 -9.88 2.92
CA PHE A 175 -8.57 -10.73 2.58
C PHE A 175 -8.87 -12.19 2.80
N ARG A 176 -8.78 -12.93 1.70
CA ARG A 176 -8.76 -14.39 1.71
C ARG A 176 -7.38 -14.82 1.27
N ARG A 177 -6.75 -15.64 2.12
CA ARG A 177 -5.50 -16.32 1.77
C ARG A 177 -5.69 -17.03 0.43
N GLY A 178 -4.67 -16.94 -0.41
CA GLY A 178 -4.65 -17.48 -1.76
C GLY A 178 -3.31 -17.20 -2.42
N PRO A 179 -3.16 -17.50 -3.72
CA PRO A 179 -1.87 -17.36 -4.39
C PRO A 179 -1.49 -15.89 -4.58
N LEU A 180 -0.22 -15.58 -4.33
CA LEU A 180 0.43 -14.35 -4.74
C LEU A 180 0.78 -14.46 -6.22
N ARG A 181 0.09 -13.68 -7.04
CA ARG A 181 0.25 -13.69 -8.50
C ARG A 181 1.32 -12.70 -8.91
N TRP A 182 2.23 -13.05 -9.82
CA TRP A 182 3.27 -12.15 -10.32
C TRP A 182 3.38 -12.24 -11.84
N LEU A 183 3.87 -11.18 -12.50
CA LEU A 183 3.98 -11.14 -13.96
C LEU A 183 5.21 -11.91 -14.44
N ALA A 184 5.00 -13.01 -15.16
CA ALA A 184 6.09 -13.84 -15.67
C ALA A 184 6.78 -13.18 -16.89
N ALA A 185 8.12 -13.15 -16.88
CA ALA A 185 8.94 -12.68 -18.01
C ALA A 185 8.88 -13.67 -19.20
N HIS A 186 9.10 -13.18 -20.43
CA HIS A 186 9.16 -14.03 -21.64
C HIS A 186 10.37 -14.97 -21.64
N GLU A 187 10.27 -16.08 -22.39
CA GLU A 187 11.37 -17.04 -22.62
C GLU A 187 12.53 -16.49 -23.48
N ASP A 188 12.34 -15.36 -24.17
CA ASP A 188 13.30 -14.77 -25.12
C ASP A 188 14.25 -13.72 -24.53
N ASP A 189 14.14 -13.41 -23.24
CA ASP A 189 15.14 -12.61 -22.53
C ASP A 189 15.99 -13.55 -21.66
N PRO A 190 17.17 -13.99 -22.15
CA PRO A 190 17.99 -14.98 -21.46
C PRO A 190 18.52 -14.48 -20.11
N ALA A 191 18.50 -13.17 -19.85
CA ALA A 191 18.85 -12.59 -18.55
C ALA A 191 17.67 -12.59 -17.54
N ARG A 192 16.44 -12.85 -18.00
CA ARG A 192 15.19 -12.80 -17.20
C ARG A 192 14.46 -14.14 -17.07
N LYS A 193 15.04 -15.25 -17.56
CA LYS A 193 14.48 -16.60 -17.37
C LYS A 193 14.36 -16.96 -15.88
N GLY A 194 13.14 -17.12 -15.39
CA GLY A 194 12.86 -17.92 -14.20
C GLY A 194 13.29 -17.34 -12.85
N ALA A 195 13.60 -16.04 -12.76
CA ALA A 195 13.70 -15.41 -11.45
C ALA A 195 12.28 -15.28 -10.87
N VAL A 196 11.78 -16.37 -10.27
CA VAL A 196 10.71 -16.29 -9.26
C VAL A 196 11.14 -15.14 -8.36
N PRO A 197 10.36 -14.05 -8.25
CA PRO A 197 10.72 -13.00 -7.33
C PRO A 197 10.92 -13.69 -5.98
N SER A 198 12.15 -13.64 -5.47
CA SER A 198 12.50 -14.30 -4.20
C SER A 198 11.54 -13.74 -3.18
N GLN A 199 10.50 -14.49 -2.85
CA GLN A 199 9.40 -14.01 -2.04
C GLN A 199 10.04 -13.62 -0.71
N PRO A 200 10.02 -12.33 -0.33
CA PRO A 200 10.43 -11.94 1.00
C PRO A 200 9.69 -12.85 1.98
N ALA A 201 10.40 -13.48 2.91
CA ALA A 201 9.84 -14.53 3.76
C ALA A 201 8.55 -14.11 4.51
N TRP A 202 8.35 -12.79 4.66
CA TRP A 202 7.14 -12.20 5.23
C TRP A 202 5.89 -12.31 4.36
N LEU A 203 6.02 -12.42 3.04
CA LEU A 203 4.86 -12.60 2.16
C LEU A 203 4.29 -14.02 2.23
N ALA A 204 5.09 -15.01 2.62
CA ALA A 204 4.62 -16.38 2.75
C ALA A 204 3.62 -16.54 3.91
N SER A 205 3.60 -15.61 4.87
CA SER A 205 2.60 -15.64 5.95
C SER A 205 1.23 -15.15 5.50
N LEU A 206 1.19 -14.26 4.50
CA LEU A 206 -0.04 -13.69 3.94
C LEU A 206 -0.63 -14.60 2.84
N PHE A 207 0.19 -15.18 1.97
CA PHE A 207 -0.27 -15.89 0.77
C PHE A 207 0.04 -17.38 0.84
N ASP A 208 -0.80 -18.21 0.22
CA ASP A 208 -0.68 -19.69 0.27
C ASP A 208 0.33 -20.26 -0.73
N GLY A 209 0.92 -19.40 -1.57
CA GLY A 209 1.91 -19.78 -2.57
C GLY A 209 2.09 -18.68 -3.62
N ILE A 210 2.91 -18.95 -4.63
CA ILE A 210 3.18 -18.01 -5.73
C ILE A 210 2.65 -18.62 -7.04
N SER A 211 2.00 -17.82 -7.87
CA SER A 211 1.49 -18.27 -9.19
C SER A 211 1.88 -17.28 -10.29
N PRO A 212 2.50 -17.74 -11.40
CA PRO A 212 2.82 -16.86 -12.52
C PRO A 212 1.57 -16.43 -13.29
N LEU A 213 1.53 -15.16 -13.70
CA LEU A 213 0.59 -14.61 -14.66
C LEU A 213 1.32 -14.29 -15.96
N ALA A 214 0.90 -14.92 -17.05
CA ALA A 214 1.37 -14.63 -18.40
C ALA A 214 0.51 -13.54 -19.08
N LEU A 215 0.15 -12.49 -18.35
CA LEU A 215 -0.66 -11.36 -18.85
C LEU A 215 0.24 -10.14 -18.96
N ARG A 216 0.15 -9.39 -20.06
CA ARG A 216 1.11 -8.31 -20.36
C ARG A 216 0.48 -6.94 -20.39
N HIS A 217 -0.78 -6.89 -20.79
CA HIS A 217 -1.50 -5.64 -20.97
C HIS A 217 -2.45 -5.39 -19.81
N ALA A 218 -2.65 -4.12 -19.47
CA ALA A 218 -3.57 -3.70 -18.41
C ALA A 218 -4.97 -4.33 -18.59
N ALA A 219 -5.48 -4.34 -19.83
CA ALA A 219 -6.78 -4.90 -20.16
C ALA A 219 -6.86 -6.45 -20.05
N GLU A 220 -5.74 -7.15 -20.20
CA GLU A 220 -5.68 -8.59 -19.99
C GLU A 220 -5.60 -8.93 -18.51
N LEU A 221 -4.79 -8.17 -17.77
CA LEU A 221 -4.64 -8.31 -16.33
C LEU A 221 -5.97 -8.11 -15.60
N GLU A 222 -6.71 -7.05 -15.95
CA GLU A 222 -8.04 -6.80 -15.40
C GLU A 222 -8.99 -7.96 -15.67
N ARG A 223 -9.17 -8.36 -16.95
CA ARG A 223 -10.04 -9.48 -17.32
C ARG A 223 -9.64 -10.81 -16.67
N GLY A 224 -8.34 -11.05 -16.50
CA GLY A 224 -7.82 -12.25 -15.85
C GLY A 224 -8.03 -12.27 -14.33
N LEU A 225 -8.09 -11.10 -13.70
CA LEU A 225 -8.26 -10.95 -12.25
C LEU A 225 -9.70 -10.64 -11.82
N ASP A 226 -10.61 -10.30 -12.74
CA ASP A 226 -12.03 -10.03 -12.44
C ASP A 226 -12.72 -11.15 -11.65
N ARG A 227 -12.31 -12.42 -11.87
CA ARG A 227 -12.86 -13.59 -11.17
C ARG A 227 -12.06 -13.99 -9.94
N ALA A 228 -10.93 -13.36 -9.69
CA ALA A 228 -10.08 -13.69 -8.55
C ALA A 228 -10.64 -13.08 -7.28
N SER A 229 -11.02 -13.92 -6.32
CA SER A 229 -11.60 -13.52 -5.03
C SER A 229 -10.67 -13.78 -3.83
N ALA A 230 -9.46 -14.28 -4.08
CA ALA A 230 -8.49 -14.63 -3.06
C ALA A 230 -7.04 -14.50 -3.55
N GLY A 231 -6.12 -14.27 -2.61
CA GLY A 231 -4.71 -14.04 -2.86
C GLY A 231 -4.38 -12.57 -3.10
N GLY A 232 -3.31 -12.31 -3.85
CA GLY A 232 -2.84 -10.95 -4.11
C GLY A 232 -2.10 -10.86 -5.44
N LEU A 233 -1.74 -9.64 -5.82
CA LEU A 233 -0.93 -9.35 -7.00
C LEU A 233 0.39 -8.71 -6.55
N LEU A 234 1.51 -9.30 -6.93
CA LEU A 234 2.85 -8.77 -6.76
C LEU A 234 3.29 -8.09 -8.06
N LEU A 235 3.69 -6.83 -7.96
CA LEU A 235 4.26 -6.05 -9.05
C LEU A 235 5.61 -5.46 -8.62
N ARG A 236 6.59 -5.49 -9.50
CA ARG A 236 7.77 -4.61 -9.39
C ARG A 236 7.38 -3.21 -9.82
N ARG A 237 8.04 -2.18 -9.27
CA ARG A 237 7.77 -0.78 -9.65
C ARG A 237 7.87 -0.55 -11.16
N CYS A 238 8.87 -1.12 -11.82
CA CYS A 238 9.05 -1.00 -13.26
C CYS A 238 7.91 -1.63 -14.07
N GLU A 239 7.29 -2.70 -13.57
CA GLU A 239 6.13 -3.35 -14.20
C GLU A 239 4.87 -2.51 -14.00
N LEU A 240 4.67 -2.02 -12.77
CA LEU A 240 3.60 -1.09 -12.45
C LEU A 240 3.66 0.17 -13.33
N GLU A 241 4.85 0.73 -13.53
CA GLU A 241 5.08 1.89 -14.40
C GLU A 241 4.66 1.63 -15.85
N ALA A 242 4.95 0.44 -16.38
CA ALA A 242 4.54 0.06 -17.72
C ALA A 242 3.02 -0.08 -17.82
N LEU A 243 2.40 -0.73 -16.83
CA LEU A 243 0.95 -0.92 -16.79
C LEU A 243 0.19 0.40 -16.62
N LEU A 244 0.67 1.31 -15.78
CA LEU A 244 0.05 2.63 -15.57
C LEU A 244 0.21 3.56 -16.78
N ARG A 245 1.19 3.30 -17.67
CA ARG A 245 1.30 3.99 -18.96
C ARG A 245 0.24 3.53 -19.96
N GLU A 246 -0.19 2.28 -19.87
CA GLU A 246 -1.29 1.75 -20.68
C GLU A 246 -2.66 2.18 -20.14
N ASP A 247 -2.85 2.04 -18.82
CA ASP A 247 -4.10 2.41 -18.14
C ASP A 247 -3.84 2.93 -16.72
N GLU A 248 -4.06 4.23 -16.55
CA GLU A 248 -3.86 4.95 -15.28
C GLU A 248 -4.75 4.42 -14.14
N GLN A 249 -5.91 3.85 -14.47
CA GLN A 249 -6.91 3.42 -13.50
C GLN A 249 -6.86 1.92 -13.20
N LEU A 250 -5.96 1.15 -13.84
CA LEU A 250 -5.84 -0.29 -13.66
C LEU A 250 -5.78 -0.70 -12.17
N VAL A 251 -4.90 -0.06 -11.41
CA VAL A 251 -4.71 -0.34 -9.97
C VAL A 251 -6.01 -0.21 -9.20
N ALA A 252 -6.87 0.75 -9.55
CA ALA A 252 -8.13 0.98 -8.87
C ALA A 252 -9.21 -0.06 -9.25
N ARG A 253 -9.07 -0.74 -10.39
CA ARG A 253 -10.03 -1.76 -10.86
C ARG A 253 -9.65 -3.18 -10.45
N VAL A 254 -8.38 -3.45 -10.20
CA VAL A 254 -7.94 -4.75 -9.65
C VAL A 254 -8.64 -5.04 -8.32
N PRO A 255 -9.34 -6.18 -8.18
CA PRO A 255 -10.12 -6.54 -6.98
C PRO A 255 -9.29 -7.22 -5.89
N LEU A 256 -7.97 -7.35 -6.09
CA LEU A 256 -7.05 -8.01 -5.16
C LEU A 256 -6.17 -6.98 -4.44
N PRO A 257 -5.68 -7.30 -3.23
CA PRO A 257 -4.59 -6.54 -2.63
C PRO A 257 -3.37 -6.58 -3.55
N ILE A 258 -2.74 -5.43 -3.74
CA ILE A 258 -1.58 -5.28 -4.61
C ILE A 258 -0.36 -4.97 -3.76
N LEU A 259 0.67 -5.78 -3.90
CA LEU A 259 1.95 -5.55 -3.31
C LEU A 259 2.92 -5.04 -4.38
N ILE A 260 3.55 -3.92 -4.08
CA ILE A 260 4.53 -3.29 -4.95
C ILE A 260 5.89 -3.34 -4.28
N ILE A 261 6.86 -3.93 -4.96
CA ILE A 261 8.25 -3.97 -4.51
C ILE A 261 9.08 -2.95 -5.31
N PRO A 262 10.04 -2.25 -4.69
CA PRO A 262 10.95 -1.33 -5.36
C PRO A 262 11.70 -1.95 -6.54
#